data_AF-K2D5C0-F1
#
_entry.id   AF-K2D5C0-F1
#
_cell.length_a   1.000
_cell.length_b   1.000
_cell.length_c   1.000
_cell.angle_alpha   90.00
_cell.angle_beta   90.00
_cell.angle_gamma   90.00
#
_symmetry.space_group_name_H-M   'P 1'
#
loop_
_entity.id
_entity.type
_entity.pdbx_description
1 polymer ?
#
loop_
_entity_poly.entity_id
_entity_poly.type
_entity_poly.pdbx_seq_one_letter_code
_entity_poly.pdbx_strand_id
1 'polypeptide(L)'
;MKTFETDDYLYKIEATAPLGSVKPGEDFCVHTRNAFGGDFKSLQEFERFMQSPDKNQFNHPLTGPIHIEGVEQGSSLVIFIQNVIARNARVCLSTSTGIRKGEFEGREPVFLSDGNAEYTEFNGIWIKKRPSIGVLATIDDQRRSAGRCSENGGNMDFPQLRAGSRLYLPLNHPEALLAIGDVHMRQGYGEIPGMGYEADGEIQLSVQTTEKIPYPVIDSGKELLVMGWGGNPEEAQGTAVRNAMDYLKRLPIFSGWSEPHLYEFLAGFNLVPGNLTGKVPTFGILFPKQEILDPRTGKSVFEWPSLKNINPTQENNFRSQLSEGIAKFDTLPLFHSGDSREIRTVKDDSSLLIQKLQPTMYSFAEKGSVAAPAKTAELRAKMNQKLSEILHHNGVRTTTLETEKEFVLMRKVEAAKRVEVVVKSAFIGSPAHLYSSLSQTLTRTGETIAKGAPHAPYVRFDWRNPPPGEDITIPEGLVAHFIDTERASDTVLKAFEVLEKYLSERKLKLRDGCFFLSQDGSTLCGEISMDNLGLIYSGEDGTLQSTINTRKKTGEKVLERYQAIWELLK
;
A
#
# COMPACT_ATOMS: atom_id res chain seq x y z
N MET A 1 -0.79 -12.74 -13.80
CA MET A 1 -1.32 -12.76 -12.41
C MET A 1 -2.40 -13.84 -12.36
N LYS A 2 -2.41 -14.73 -11.36
CA LYS A 2 -3.48 -15.73 -11.21
C LYS A 2 -4.79 -15.01 -10.85
N THR A 3 -5.92 -15.48 -11.38
CA THR A 3 -7.24 -14.93 -11.05
C THR A 3 -8.12 -16.06 -10.52
N PHE A 4 -8.77 -15.82 -9.39
CA PHE A 4 -9.72 -16.73 -8.77
C PHE A 4 -11.13 -16.15 -8.90
N GLU A 5 -12.01 -16.92 -9.50
CA GLU A 5 -13.43 -16.63 -9.63
C GLU A 5 -14.19 -17.95 -9.54
N THR A 6 -15.45 -17.88 -9.09
CA THR A 6 -16.32 -19.04 -8.96
C THR A 6 -17.77 -18.59 -9.08
N ASP A 7 -18.63 -19.49 -9.55
CA ASP A 7 -20.09 -19.37 -9.42
C ASP A 7 -20.62 -20.22 -8.24
N ASP A 8 -19.79 -21.14 -7.73
CA ASP A 8 -20.05 -21.95 -6.54
C ASP A 8 -19.42 -21.29 -5.31
N TYR A 9 -20.09 -20.26 -4.80
CA TYR A 9 -19.60 -19.49 -3.65
C TYR A 9 -19.69 -20.24 -2.32
N LEU A 10 -18.77 -19.92 -1.41
CA LEU A 10 -18.89 -20.31 -0.01
C LEU A 10 -19.81 -19.35 0.74
N TYR A 11 -20.84 -19.87 1.40
CA TYR A 11 -21.70 -19.08 2.31
C TYR A 11 -21.36 -19.32 3.80
N LYS A 12 -20.40 -20.21 4.02
CA LYS A 12 -19.85 -20.57 5.31
C LYS A 12 -18.34 -20.63 5.21
N ILE A 13 -17.68 -20.17 6.25
CA ILE A 13 -16.24 -20.35 6.44
C ILE A 13 -16.08 -21.78 6.96
N GLU A 14 -15.67 -22.68 6.07
CA GLU A 14 -15.41 -24.10 6.34
C GLU A 14 -14.38 -24.66 5.35
N ALA A 15 -13.65 -25.70 5.77
CA ALA A 15 -12.68 -26.36 4.91
C ALA A 15 -13.39 -27.11 3.78
N THR A 16 -13.07 -26.73 2.54
CA THR A 16 -13.55 -27.34 1.30
C THR A 16 -12.40 -27.42 0.31
N ALA A 17 -12.59 -28.11 -0.81
CA ALA A 17 -11.56 -28.21 -1.83
C ALA A 17 -11.18 -26.80 -2.35
N PRO A 18 -9.88 -26.45 -2.39
CA PRO A 18 -9.46 -25.13 -2.82
C PRO A 18 -9.71 -24.92 -4.33
N LEU A 19 -10.07 -23.70 -4.72
CA LEU A 19 -10.19 -23.29 -6.14
C LEU A 19 -8.82 -23.34 -6.85
N GLY A 20 -7.75 -23.24 -6.08
CA GLY A 20 -6.37 -23.38 -6.53
C GLY A 20 -5.43 -22.86 -5.45
N SER A 21 -4.18 -22.60 -5.83
CA SER A 21 -3.12 -22.29 -4.87
C SER A 21 -2.23 -21.13 -5.31
N VAL A 22 -1.65 -20.46 -4.30
CA VAL A 22 -0.66 -19.39 -4.46
C VAL A 22 0.48 -19.59 -3.46
N LYS A 23 1.67 -19.15 -3.84
CA LYS A 23 2.82 -19.13 -2.93
C LYS A 23 2.96 -17.76 -2.25
N PRO A 24 3.55 -17.69 -1.04
CA PRO A 24 3.95 -16.43 -0.45
C PRO A 24 4.77 -15.57 -1.42
N GLY A 25 4.38 -14.31 -1.58
CA GLY A 25 4.95 -13.36 -2.53
C GLY A 25 4.35 -13.35 -3.93
N GLU A 26 3.51 -14.32 -4.30
CA GLU A 26 2.80 -14.28 -5.58
C GLU A 26 1.65 -13.26 -5.55
N ASP A 27 1.58 -12.42 -6.58
CA ASP A 27 0.42 -11.56 -6.85
C ASP A 27 -0.72 -12.38 -7.46
N PHE A 28 -1.93 -12.18 -6.94
CA PHE A 28 -3.15 -12.78 -7.47
C PHE A 28 -4.36 -11.85 -7.36
N CYS A 29 -5.39 -12.16 -8.14
CA CYS A 29 -6.65 -11.43 -8.20
C CYS A 29 -7.80 -12.34 -7.78
N VAL A 30 -8.80 -11.77 -7.11
CA VAL A 30 -10.00 -12.47 -6.68
C VAL A 30 -11.22 -11.66 -7.09
N HIS A 31 -12.11 -12.28 -7.86
CA HIS A 31 -13.41 -11.71 -8.20
C HIS A 31 -14.43 -12.13 -7.16
N THR A 32 -15.20 -11.18 -6.62
CA THR A 32 -16.22 -11.44 -5.59
C THR A 32 -17.57 -10.92 -6.02
N ARG A 33 -18.63 -11.56 -5.53
CA ARG A 33 -20.01 -11.13 -5.71
C ARG A 33 -20.43 -10.25 -4.53
N ASN A 34 -21.28 -9.25 -4.79
CA ASN A 34 -21.90 -8.45 -3.74
C ASN A 34 -22.63 -9.30 -2.67
N ALA A 35 -22.80 -8.76 -1.46
CA ALA A 35 -23.35 -9.44 -0.29
C ALA A 35 -24.73 -10.11 -0.51
N PHE A 36 -25.51 -9.61 -1.47
CA PHE A 36 -26.84 -10.14 -1.78
C PHE A 36 -26.80 -11.41 -2.65
N GLY A 37 -25.64 -11.79 -3.21
CA GLY A 37 -25.48 -13.00 -4.02
C GLY A 37 -25.99 -12.91 -5.46
N GLY A 38 -26.76 -11.88 -5.81
CA GLY A 38 -27.38 -11.73 -7.13
C GLY A 38 -26.57 -10.87 -8.10
N ASP A 39 -26.75 -11.12 -9.39
CA ASP A 39 -26.18 -10.32 -10.49
C ASP A 39 -27.23 -9.36 -11.08
N PHE A 40 -27.64 -8.35 -10.31
CA PHE A 40 -28.76 -7.50 -10.70
C PHE A 40 -28.40 -6.53 -11.83
N LYS A 41 -29.06 -6.64 -12.99
CA LYS A 41 -28.82 -5.78 -14.16
C LYS A 41 -29.63 -4.48 -14.13
N SER A 42 -30.61 -4.36 -13.24
CA SER A 42 -31.44 -3.17 -13.11
C SER A 42 -31.97 -2.97 -11.69
N LEU A 43 -32.36 -1.74 -11.35
CA LEU A 43 -33.01 -1.44 -10.07
C LEU A 43 -34.27 -2.29 -9.85
N GLN A 44 -35.08 -2.47 -10.90
CA GLN A 44 -36.30 -3.28 -10.86
C GLN A 44 -36.03 -4.75 -10.50
N GLU A 45 -34.92 -5.31 -10.99
CA GLU A 45 -34.52 -6.67 -10.66
C GLU A 45 -34.13 -6.79 -9.18
N PHE A 46 -33.38 -5.81 -8.67
CA PHE A 46 -32.97 -5.76 -7.28
C PHE A 46 -34.17 -5.51 -6.34
N GLU A 47 -35.11 -4.65 -6.71
CA GLU A 47 -36.37 -4.43 -5.97
C GLU A 47 -37.17 -5.73 -5.84
N ARG A 48 -37.35 -6.47 -6.94
CA ARG A 48 -38.03 -7.77 -6.94
C ARG A 48 -37.32 -8.78 -6.02
N PHE A 49 -35.99 -8.83 -6.08
CA PHE A 49 -35.20 -9.68 -5.18
C PHE A 49 -35.41 -9.30 -3.72
N MET A 50 -35.39 -8.01 -3.39
CA MET A 50 -35.53 -7.55 -2.00
C MET A 50 -36.92 -7.80 -1.40
N GLN A 51 -37.95 -7.89 -2.25
CA GLN A 51 -39.32 -8.26 -1.89
C GLN A 51 -39.55 -9.77 -1.79
N SER A 52 -38.61 -10.60 -2.28
CA SER A 52 -38.73 -12.06 -2.24
C SER A 52 -38.71 -12.62 -0.80
N PRO A 53 -39.53 -13.65 -0.48
CA PRO A 53 -39.52 -14.34 0.80
C PRO A 53 -38.29 -15.27 1.00
N ASP A 54 -37.66 -15.76 -0.07
CA ASP A 54 -36.61 -16.81 -0.02
C ASP A 54 -35.16 -16.29 0.07
N LYS A 55 -34.96 -15.00 0.35
CA LYS A 55 -33.65 -14.32 0.29
C LYS A 55 -32.57 -14.77 1.30
N ASN A 56 -32.92 -15.56 2.32
CA ASN A 56 -32.03 -15.84 3.45
C ASN A 56 -30.99 -16.96 3.21
N GLN A 57 -30.99 -17.63 2.06
CA GLN A 57 -30.07 -18.75 1.81
C GLN A 57 -28.69 -18.36 1.25
N PHE A 58 -28.49 -17.12 0.77
CA PHE A 58 -27.32 -16.75 -0.04
C PHE A 58 -26.64 -15.42 0.35
N ASN A 59 -26.61 -15.06 1.62
CA ASN A 59 -25.95 -13.82 2.07
C ASN A 59 -24.44 -13.99 2.24
N HIS A 60 -23.67 -12.98 1.82
CA HIS A 60 -22.20 -12.90 1.86
C HIS A 60 -21.51 -14.07 1.11
N PRO A 61 -21.73 -14.21 -0.21
CA PRO A 61 -20.97 -15.17 -1.02
C PRO A 61 -19.47 -14.86 -0.96
N LEU A 62 -18.66 -15.88 -0.62
CA LEU A 62 -17.22 -15.76 -0.61
C LEU A 62 -16.60 -16.54 -1.77
N THR A 63 -15.60 -15.94 -2.40
CA THR A 63 -14.72 -16.60 -3.35
C THR A 63 -13.58 -17.25 -2.58
N GLY A 64 -13.45 -18.56 -2.76
CA GLY A 64 -12.47 -19.39 -2.06
C GLY A 64 -12.95 -20.83 -1.89
N PRO A 65 -12.21 -21.66 -1.14
CA PRO A 65 -10.96 -21.29 -0.49
C PRO A 65 -9.80 -21.26 -1.47
N ILE A 66 -8.79 -20.44 -1.19
CA ILE A 66 -7.52 -20.38 -1.92
C ILE A 66 -6.45 -20.94 -1.00
N HIS A 67 -5.71 -21.94 -1.45
CA HIS A 67 -4.64 -22.57 -0.65
C HIS A 67 -3.35 -21.75 -0.73
N ILE A 68 -2.79 -21.39 0.43
CA ILE A 68 -1.47 -20.75 0.52
C ILE A 68 -0.39 -21.81 0.75
N GLU A 69 0.45 -22.05 -0.25
CA GLU A 69 1.44 -23.11 -0.23
C GLU A 69 2.63 -22.81 0.69
N GLY A 70 3.16 -23.85 1.35
CA GLY A 70 4.47 -23.78 2.01
C GLY A 70 4.52 -22.89 3.24
N VAL A 71 3.38 -22.68 3.91
CA VAL A 71 3.29 -21.93 5.16
C VAL A 71 3.34 -22.86 6.36
N GLU A 72 4.01 -22.42 7.42
CA GLU A 72 4.15 -23.21 8.65
C GLU A 72 2.93 -23.03 9.56
N GLN A 73 2.49 -24.12 10.20
CA GLN A 73 1.40 -24.06 11.19
C GLN A 73 1.81 -23.19 12.39
N GLY A 74 0.87 -22.40 12.90
CA GLY A 74 1.14 -21.47 14.00
C GLY A 74 1.79 -20.17 13.56
N SER A 75 1.90 -19.90 12.26
CA SER A 75 2.22 -18.57 11.73
C SER A 75 0.95 -17.71 11.57
N SER A 76 1.12 -16.50 11.05
CA SER A 76 0.03 -15.65 10.57
C SER A 76 0.29 -15.25 9.12
N LEU A 77 -0.77 -15.11 8.34
CA LEU A 77 -0.67 -14.48 7.02
C LEU A 77 -0.58 -12.98 7.17
N VAL A 78 0.29 -12.36 6.39
CA VAL A 78 0.27 -10.93 6.11
C VAL A 78 -0.25 -10.73 4.70
N ILE A 79 -1.48 -10.25 4.61
CA ILE A 79 -2.23 -10.14 3.36
C ILE A 79 -2.17 -8.68 2.94
N PHE A 80 -1.41 -8.39 1.89
CA PHE A 80 -1.27 -7.05 1.36
C PHE A 80 -2.35 -6.80 0.30
N ILE A 81 -3.25 -5.86 0.58
CA ILE A 81 -4.35 -5.50 -0.32
C ILE A 81 -3.80 -4.46 -1.30
N GLN A 82 -3.53 -4.91 -2.51
CA GLN A 82 -2.89 -4.10 -3.54
C GLN A 82 -3.87 -3.23 -4.31
N ASN A 83 -5.07 -3.72 -4.55
CA ASN A 83 -6.11 -2.93 -5.19
C ASN A 83 -7.48 -3.50 -4.84
N VAL A 84 -8.48 -2.63 -4.78
CA VAL A 84 -9.88 -3.02 -4.61
C VAL A 84 -10.69 -2.18 -5.58
N ILE A 85 -11.26 -2.84 -6.58
CA ILE A 85 -12.21 -2.22 -7.51
C ILE A 85 -13.59 -2.70 -7.09
N ALA A 86 -14.48 -1.75 -6.80
CA ALA A 86 -15.88 -2.01 -6.49
C ALA A 86 -16.75 -1.53 -7.63
N ARG A 87 -17.65 -2.37 -8.13
CA ARG A 87 -18.58 -2.05 -9.23
C ARG A 87 -20.00 -2.44 -8.86
N ASN A 88 -20.96 -1.87 -9.59
CA ASN A 88 -22.38 -2.18 -9.46
C ASN A 88 -22.89 -2.07 -8.01
N ALA A 89 -22.48 -1.00 -7.32
CA ALA A 89 -22.79 -0.87 -5.90
C ALA A 89 -24.28 -0.62 -5.65
N ARG A 90 -24.80 -1.22 -4.58
CA ARG A 90 -26.21 -1.17 -4.20
C ARG A 90 -26.33 -1.03 -2.69
N VAL A 91 -27.40 -0.40 -2.26
CA VAL A 91 -27.75 -0.35 -0.84
C VAL A 91 -29.25 -0.48 -0.73
N CYS A 92 -29.71 -1.08 0.35
CA CYS A 92 -31.13 -1.18 0.64
C CYS A 92 -31.33 -1.15 2.14
N LEU A 93 -32.29 -0.36 2.60
CA LEU A 93 -32.66 -0.34 4.02
C LEU A 93 -32.86 -1.77 4.55
N SER A 94 -32.08 -2.14 5.56
CA SER A 94 -32.18 -3.45 6.20
C SER A 94 -33.39 -3.48 7.14
N THR A 95 -34.14 -4.58 7.08
CA THR A 95 -35.27 -4.85 7.98
C THR A 95 -34.87 -5.72 9.18
N SER A 96 -33.62 -6.20 9.21
CA SER A 96 -33.13 -7.18 10.20
C SER A 96 -31.88 -6.74 10.96
N THR A 97 -31.12 -5.80 10.41
CA THR A 97 -29.90 -5.20 10.96
C THR A 97 -30.04 -3.67 10.97
N GLY A 98 -29.02 -2.95 11.43
CA GLY A 98 -29.06 -1.49 11.58
C GLY A 98 -29.31 -1.02 13.02
N ILE A 99 -28.78 0.14 13.37
CA ILE A 99 -28.89 0.72 14.73
C ILE A 99 -30.35 1.06 15.06
N ARG A 100 -31.10 1.59 14.09
CA ARG A 100 -32.53 1.95 14.20
C ARG A 100 -33.44 0.90 13.56
N LYS A 101 -33.08 -0.39 13.65
CA LYS A 101 -33.90 -1.45 13.04
C LYS A 101 -35.30 -1.44 13.64
N GLY A 102 -36.33 -1.64 12.80
CA GLY A 102 -37.73 -1.69 13.22
C GLY A 102 -38.40 -0.32 13.35
N GLU A 103 -37.68 0.78 13.16
CA GLU A 103 -38.26 2.14 13.17
C GLU A 103 -38.75 2.60 11.78
N PHE A 104 -38.45 1.85 10.73
CA PHE A 104 -38.78 2.19 9.34
C PHE A 104 -39.60 1.06 8.70
N GLU A 105 -40.61 1.43 7.91
CA GLU A 105 -41.43 0.50 7.15
C GLU A 105 -40.84 0.26 5.75
N GLY A 106 -40.92 -0.98 5.26
CA GLY A 106 -40.55 -1.32 3.89
C GLY A 106 -39.04 -1.44 3.63
N ARG A 107 -38.69 -1.40 2.35
CA ARG A 107 -37.32 -1.48 1.82
C ARG A 107 -37.16 -0.38 0.76
N GLU A 108 -36.01 0.27 0.76
CA GLU A 108 -35.67 1.37 -0.15
C GLU A 108 -34.40 1.02 -0.92
N PRO A 109 -34.48 0.24 -2.02
CA PRO A 109 -33.32 -0.15 -2.80
C PRO A 109 -32.78 1.02 -3.62
N VAL A 110 -31.46 1.17 -3.64
CA VAL A 110 -30.77 2.23 -4.39
C VAL A 110 -29.64 1.62 -5.20
N PHE A 111 -29.57 2.02 -6.48
CA PHE A 111 -28.42 1.76 -7.35
C PHE A 111 -27.48 2.95 -7.28
N LEU A 112 -26.22 2.68 -6.98
CA LEU A 112 -25.20 3.69 -6.88
C LEU A 112 -24.46 3.79 -8.20
N SER A 113 -24.37 5.01 -8.75
CA SER A 113 -23.77 5.23 -10.06
C SER A 113 -22.26 4.92 -10.05
N ASP A 114 -21.78 4.21 -11.06
CA ASP A 114 -20.35 3.91 -11.26
C ASP A 114 -19.70 4.80 -12.36
N GLY A 115 -20.44 5.77 -12.90
CA GLY A 115 -20.02 6.57 -14.06
C GLY A 115 -18.88 7.56 -13.82
N ASN A 116 -18.50 7.82 -12.56
CA ASN A 116 -17.36 8.65 -12.19
C ASN A 116 -16.31 7.78 -11.47
N ALA A 117 -15.02 7.96 -11.78
CA ALA A 117 -13.95 7.14 -11.21
C ALA A 117 -13.77 7.33 -9.69
N GLU A 118 -13.96 8.55 -9.17
CA GLU A 118 -13.71 8.90 -7.76
C GLU A 118 -14.96 8.97 -6.90
N TYR A 119 -16.12 9.30 -7.49
CA TYR A 119 -17.35 9.55 -6.77
C TYR A 119 -18.46 8.60 -7.20
N THR A 120 -19.30 8.22 -6.25
CA THR A 120 -20.61 7.63 -6.52
C THR A 120 -21.71 8.61 -6.12
N GLU A 121 -22.91 8.45 -6.68
CA GLU A 121 -24.04 9.31 -6.40
C GLU A 121 -25.10 8.57 -5.58
N PHE A 122 -25.54 9.19 -4.49
CA PHE A 122 -26.70 8.79 -3.71
C PHE A 122 -27.72 9.94 -3.76
N ASN A 123 -28.83 9.78 -4.50
CA ASN A 123 -29.90 10.78 -4.63
C ASN A 123 -29.39 12.21 -4.94
N GLY A 124 -28.56 12.38 -5.97
CA GLY A 124 -28.01 13.69 -6.35
C GLY A 124 -26.80 14.16 -5.54
N ILE A 125 -26.39 13.42 -4.50
CA ILE A 125 -25.25 13.76 -3.64
C ILE A 125 -24.04 12.92 -4.02
N TRP A 126 -22.92 13.57 -4.30
CA TRP A 126 -21.67 12.90 -4.62
C TRP A 126 -20.93 12.49 -3.35
N ILE A 127 -20.56 11.22 -3.28
CA ILE A 127 -19.84 10.61 -2.18
C ILE A 127 -18.56 10.00 -2.73
N LYS A 128 -17.40 10.40 -2.17
CA LYS A 128 -16.11 9.85 -2.58
C LYS A 128 -16.08 8.35 -2.31
N LYS A 129 -15.79 7.56 -3.34
CA LYS A 129 -15.59 6.11 -3.24
C LYS A 129 -14.38 5.84 -2.36
N ARG A 130 -14.49 4.80 -1.53
CA ARG A 130 -13.37 4.24 -0.77
C ARG A 130 -13.58 2.74 -0.67
N PRO A 131 -13.29 2.00 -1.76
CA PRO A 131 -13.55 0.58 -1.81
C PRO A 131 -12.84 -0.18 -0.69
N SER A 132 -13.56 -1.05 0.01
CA SER A 132 -13.05 -1.86 1.12
C SER A 132 -13.60 -3.28 1.04
N ILE A 133 -12.92 -4.21 1.70
CA ILE A 133 -13.33 -5.61 1.83
C ILE A 133 -14.02 -5.77 3.19
N GLY A 134 -15.22 -6.33 3.21
CA GLY A 134 -15.97 -6.65 4.44
C GLY A 134 -15.56 -7.99 5.02
N VAL A 135 -15.52 -9.02 4.17
CA VAL A 135 -15.17 -10.39 4.55
C VAL A 135 -13.82 -10.82 4.02
N LEU A 136 -12.91 -11.13 4.95
CA LEU A 136 -11.65 -11.79 4.64
C LEU A 136 -11.26 -12.72 5.78
N ALA A 137 -11.14 -14.02 5.49
CA ALA A 137 -10.94 -15.04 6.51
C ALA A 137 -9.94 -16.11 6.10
N THR A 138 -9.08 -16.50 7.05
CA THR A 138 -8.43 -17.81 7.00
C THR A 138 -9.43 -18.86 7.48
N ILE A 139 -9.46 -20.04 6.85
CA ILE A 139 -10.32 -21.14 7.31
C ILE A 139 -9.70 -21.79 8.56
N ASP A 140 -10.57 -22.25 9.46
CA ASP A 140 -10.26 -23.06 10.64
C ASP A 140 -11.22 -24.26 10.71
N ASP A 141 -11.05 -25.13 11.71
CA ASP A 141 -11.89 -26.32 11.90
C ASP A 141 -13.35 -25.99 12.26
N GLN A 142 -13.67 -24.72 12.56
CA GLN A 142 -15.00 -24.31 12.98
C GLN A 142 -15.84 -23.81 11.80
N ARG A 143 -16.88 -24.59 11.49
CA ARG A 143 -17.90 -24.17 10.54
C ARG A 143 -18.70 -22.97 11.06
N ARG A 144 -18.61 -21.83 10.38
CA ARG A 144 -19.41 -20.62 10.70
C ARG A 144 -20.00 -19.96 9.46
N SER A 145 -21.07 -19.19 9.65
CA SER A 145 -21.65 -18.37 8.58
C SER A 145 -20.66 -17.30 8.11
N ALA A 146 -20.64 -17.00 6.79
CA ALA A 146 -19.77 -15.98 6.21
C ALA A 146 -19.94 -14.59 6.85
N GLY A 147 -21.18 -14.22 7.22
CA GLY A 147 -21.50 -12.97 7.93
C GLY A 147 -21.12 -12.95 9.42
N ARG A 148 -20.13 -13.74 9.87
CA ARG A 148 -19.64 -13.76 11.25
C ARG A 148 -18.11 -13.65 11.29
N CYS A 149 -17.62 -12.87 12.25
CA CYS A 149 -16.20 -12.75 12.55
C CYS A 149 -15.73 -13.76 13.61
N SER A 150 -14.43 -14.05 13.65
CA SER A 150 -13.69 -14.74 14.73
C SER A 150 -12.23 -14.26 14.80
N GLU A 151 -11.38 -14.96 15.56
CA GLU A 151 -9.92 -14.73 15.55
C GLU A 151 -9.30 -14.88 14.15
N ASN A 152 -9.89 -15.69 13.28
CA ASN A 152 -9.41 -15.98 11.94
C ASN A 152 -9.96 -15.01 10.87
N GLY A 153 -10.50 -13.85 11.30
CA GLY A 153 -11.13 -12.86 10.43
C GLY A 153 -12.61 -13.19 10.18
N GLY A 154 -13.09 -12.96 8.96
CA GLY A 154 -14.51 -13.07 8.61
C GLY A 154 -15.10 -11.70 8.33
N ASN A 155 -16.38 -11.52 8.69
CA ASN A 155 -17.12 -10.27 8.48
C ASN A 155 -16.66 -9.17 9.45
N MET A 156 -15.55 -8.50 9.10
CA MET A 156 -14.87 -7.55 9.97
C MET A 156 -15.39 -6.14 9.81
N ASP A 157 -15.68 -5.74 8.57
CA ASP A 157 -16.33 -4.48 8.22
C ASP A 157 -15.62 -3.22 8.75
N PHE A 158 -14.30 -3.18 8.58
CA PHE A 158 -13.52 -1.97 8.81
C PHE A 158 -13.22 -1.25 7.49
N PRO A 159 -13.50 0.07 7.38
CA PRO A 159 -13.21 0.83 6.17
C PRO A 159 -11.70 0.94 5.85
N GLN A 160 -10.82 0.59 6.79
CA GLN A 160 -9.38 0.48 6.62
C GLN A 160 -8.95 -0.69 5.75
N LEU A 161 -9.79 -1.72 5.57
CA LEU A 161 -9.44 -2.92 4.80
C LEU A 161 -9.57 -2.64 3.29
N ARG A 162 -8.74 -1.72 2.81
CA ARG A 162 -8.75 -1.13 1.46
C ARG A 162 -7.38 -1.24 0.80
N ALA A 163 -7.29 -0.81 -0.46
CA ALA A 163 -6.03 -0.75 -1.19
C ALA A 163 -4.94 -0.01 -0.40
N GLY A 164 -3.74 -0.60 -0.34
CA GLY A 164 -2.59 -0.11 0.43
C GLY A 164 -2.49 -0.68 1.85
N SER A 165 -3.55 -1.28 2.39
CA SER A 165 -3.53 -1.86 3.73
C SER A 165 -2.94 -3.27 3.77
N ARG A 166 -2.49 -3.67 4.95
CA ARG A 166 -2.14 -5.05 5.29
C ARG A 166 -3.09 -5.57 6.35
N LEU A 167 -3.49 -6.81 6.20
CA LEU A 167 -4.23 -7.54 7.21
C LEU A 167 -3.38 -8.71 7.71
N TYR A 168 -3.29 -8.83 9.02
CA TYR A 168 -2.66 -9.95 9.69
C TYR A 168 -3.77 -10.90 10.13
N LEU A 169 -3.72 -12.16 9.68
CA LEU A 169 -4.68 -13.18 10.10
C LEU A 169 -3.96 -14.43 10.62
N PRO A 170 -4.37 -14.97 11.77
CA PRO A 170 -3.79 -16.20 12.28
C PRO A 170 -4.06 -17.39 11.36
N LEU A 171 -3.09 -18.27 11.20
CA LEU A 171 -3.28 -19.56 10.55
C LEU A 171 -3.49 -20.65 11.59
N ASN A 172 -4.75 -21.04 11.76
CA ASN A 172 -5.15 -22.09 12.71
C ASN A 172 -5.46 -23.43 12.02
N HIS A 173 -5.48 -23.50 10.69
CA HIS A 173 -5.67 -24.72 9.90
C HIS A 173 -4.40 -25.07 9.11
N PRO A 174 -3.99 -26.35 9.04
CA PRO A 174 -2.76 -26.76 8.35
C PRO A 174 -2.78 -26.51 6.84
N GLU A 175 -3.96 -26.50 6.22
CA GLU A 175 -4.08 -26.25 4.77
C GLU A 175 -4.04 -24.77 4.38
N ALA A 176 -3.93 -23.84 5.36
CA ALA A 176 -3.80 -22.41 5.10
C ALA A 176 -4.70 -21.86 3.98
N LEU A 177 -6.00 -22.06 4.16
CA LEU A 177 -7.01 -21.69 3.18
C LEU A 177 -7.52 -20.26 3.44
N LEU A 178 -7.74 -19.50 2.37
CA LEU A 178 -8.20 -18.11 2.40
C LEU A 178 -9.54 -17.95 1.64
N ALA A 179 -10.50 -17.25 2.23
CA ALA A 179 -11.77 -16.89 1.58
C ALA A 179 -12.02 -15.37 1.69
N ILE A 180 -12.55 -14.78 0.62
CA ILE A 180 -12.71 -13.32 0.47
C ILE A 180 -14.08 -13.01 -0.15
N GLY A 181 -14.75 -11.96 0.32
CA GLY A 181 -16.03 -11.52 -0.22
C GLY A 181 -16.44 -10.15 0.30
N ASP A 182 -17.69 -9.78 0.02
CA ASP A 182 -18.35 -8.64 0.66
C ASP A 182 -17.65 -7.30 0.42
N VAL A 183 -17.44 -6.96 -0.85
CA VAL A 183 -16.77 -5.70 -1.19
C VAL A 183 -17.76 -4.55 -1.08
N HIS A 184 -17.34 -3.46 -0.45
CA HIS A 184 -18.11 -2.23 -0.33
C HIS A 184 -17.47 -1.15 -1.20
N MET A 185 -18.24 -0.47 -2.04
CA MET A 185 -17.77 0.75 -2.72
C MET A 185 -17.48 1.88 -1.72
N ARG A 186 -18.23 1.88 -0.61
CA ARG A 186 -18.03 2.77 0.51
C ARG A 186 -18.67 2.18 1.77
N GLN A 187 -17.98 2.33 2.90
CA GLN A 187 -18.51 2.01 4.22
C GLN A 187 -18.01 3.02 5.28
N GLY A 188 -18.87 3.33 6.25
CA GLY A 188 -18.47 4.02 7.48
C GLY A 188 -18.32 3.04 8.65
N TYR A 189 -17.69 3.48 9.73
CA TYR A 189 -17.63 2.69 10.96
C TYR A 189 -19.03 2.35 11.48
N GLY A 190 -19.18 1.11 11.95
CA GLY A 190 -20.38 0.59 12.58
C GLY A 190 -21.46 0.09 11.62
N GLU A 191 -21.32 0.26 10.30
CA GLU A 191 -22.38 -0.09 9.34
C GLU A 191 -23.77 0.33 9.82
N ILE A 192 -23.97 1.64 9.99
CA ILE A 192 -25.14 2.20 10.69
C ILE A 192 -26.49 1.64 10.21
N PRO A 193 -26.79 1.55 8.89
CA PRO A 193 -28.04 0.95 8.39
C PRO A 193 -27.98 -0.58 8.29
N GLY A 194 -26.86 -1.18 8.69
CA GLY A 194 -26.59 -2.60 8.73
C GLY A 194 -26.01 -3.22 7.47
N MET A 195 -25.43 -2.37 6.61
CA MET A 195 -24.66 -2.73 5.42
C MET A 195 -23.82 -1.56 4.93
N GLY A 196 -22.82 -1.86 4.10
CA GLY A 196 -22.10 -0.91 3.27
C GLY A 196 -22.83 -0.58 1.96
N TYR A 197 -22.10 0.05 1.04
CA TYR A 197 -22.50 0.15 -0.36
C TYR A 197 -22.03 -1.10 -1.10
N GLU A 198 -22.85 -2.15 -1.02
CA GLU A 198 -22.57 -3.52 -1.46
C GLU A 198 -22.26 -3.62 -2.94
N ALA A 199 -21.09 -4.17 -3.28
CA ALA A 199 -20.55 -4.14 -4.63
C ALA A 199 -19.95 -5.48 -5.05
N ASP A 200 -19.92 -5.71 -6.36
CA ASP A 200 -19.08 -6.75 -6.93
C ASP A 200 -17.62 -6.27 -6.86
N GLY A 201 -16.70 -7.18 -6.56
CA GLY A 201 -15.31 -6.86 -6.26
C GLY A 201 -14.32 -7.46 -7.24
N GLU A 202 -13.28 -6.71 -7.58
CA GLU A 202 -12.02 -7.21 -8.15
C GLU A 202 -10.90 -6.79 -7.21
N ILE A 203 -10.30 -7.78 -6.54
CA ILE A 203 -9.35 -7.56 -5.45
C ILE A 203 -7.99 -8.12 -5.86
N GLN A 204 -6.98 -7.27 -5.90
CA GLN A 204 -5.60 -7.69 -6.13
C GLN A 204 -4.89 -7.76 -4.78
N LEU A 205 -4.28 -8.90 -4.47
CA LEU A 205 -3.55 -9.09 -3.23
C LEU A 205 -2.31 -9.95 -3.41
N SER A 206 -1.43 -9.90 -2.42
CA SER A 206 -0.37 -10.89 -2.21
C SER A 206 -0.32 -11.27 -0.74
N VAL A 207 0.21 -12.46 -0.46
CA VAL A 207 0.32 -12.99 0.90
C VAL A 207 1.78 -13.23 1.27
N GLN A 208 2.10 -13.00 2.52
CA GLN A 208 3.37 -13.36 3.16
C GLN A 208 3.06 -14.07 4.48
N THR A 209 4.08 -14.60 5.14
CA THR A 209 3.95 -15.16 6.49
C THR A 209 4.73 -14.35 7.51
N THR A 210 4.30 -14.40 8.76
CA THR A 210 4.97 -13.81 9.92
C THR A 210 4.72 -14.69 11.14
N GLU A 211 5.40 -14.42 12.25
CA GLU A 211 5.13 -15.05 13.54
C GLU A 211 3.67 -14.93 13.98
N LYS A 212 3.23 -15.79 14.91
CA LYS A 212 1.83 -15.82 15.32
C LYS A 212 1.37 -14.49 15.93
N ILE A 213 0.35 -13.90 15.32
CA ILE A 213 -0.52 -12.88 15.92
C ILE A 213 -1.90 -13.54 16.08
N PRO A 214 -2.37 -13.81 17.32
CA PRO A 214 -3.53 -14.65 17.55
C PRO A 214 -4.88 -13.94 17.33
N TYR A 215 -4.87 -12.76 16.71
CA TYR A 215 -6.04 -11.95 16.41
C TYR A 215 -5.79 -11.09 15.17
N PRO A 216 -6.86 -10.59 14.52
CA PRO A 216 -6.71 -9.74 13.34
C PRO A 216 -6.15 -8.36 13.68
N VAL A 217 -5.21 -7.91 12.84
CA VAL A 217 -4.65 -6.55 12.89
C VAL A 217 -4.69 -5.96 11.49
N ILE A 218 -5.16 -4.72 11.37
CA ILE A 218 -5.15 -3.99 10.10
C ILE A 218 -4.11 -2.87 10.20
N ASP A 219 -3.17 -2.85 9.27
CA ASP A 219 -2.21 -1.76 9.10
C ASP A 219 -2.54 -1.02 7.80
N SER A 220 -3.10 0.18 7.89
CA SER A 220 -3.44 1.00 6.72
C SER A 220 -2.24 1.78 6.16
N GLY A 221 -1.06 1.65 6.77
CA GLY A 221 0.11 2.49 6.52
C GLY A 221 0.17 3.72 7.42
N LYS A 222 -0.97 4.40 7.65
CA LYS A 222 -1.09 5.55 8.57
C LYS A 222 -1.57 5.16 9.96
N GLU A 223 -2.43 4.16 10.02
CA GLU A 223 -3.12 3.75 11.23
C GLU A 223 -2.92 2.25 11.42
N LEU A 224 -2.78 1.85 12.67
CA LEU A 224 -2.84 0.45 13.06
C LEU A 224 -4.14 0.22 13.82
N LEU A 225 -4.93 -0.77 13.44
CA LEU A 225 -6.16 -1.16 14.10
C LEU A 225 -6.01 -2.58 14.64
N VAL A 226 -6.09 -2.75 15.95
CA VAL A 226 -6.09 -4.07 16.60
C VAL A 226 -7.53 -4.45 16.95
N MET A 227 -7.99 -5.57 16.39
CA MET A 227 -9.41 -5.92 16.40
C MET A 227 -9.82 -6.78 17.59
N GLY A 228 -11.08 -6.64 18.00
CA GLY A 228 -11.81 -7.58 18.84
C GLY A 228 -13.22 -7.83 18.32
N TRP A 229 -13.80 -8.93 18.79
CA TRP A 229 -15.14 -9.40 18.45
C TRP A 229 -15.79 -10.03 19.70
N GLY A 230 -17.11 -10.19 19.68
CA GLY A 230 -17.85 -10.73 20.82
C GLY A 230 -19.29 -11.08 20.48
N GLY A 231 -20.01 -11.69 21.41
CA GLY A 231 -21.44 -11.99 21.25
C GLY A 231 -22.32 -10.74 21.32
N ASN A 232 -21.79 -9.66 21.88
CA ASN A 232 -22.41 -8.33 21.99
C ASN A 232 -21.32 -7.22 21.90
N PRO A 233 -21.72 -5.95 21.72
CA PRO A 233 -20.77 -4.85 21.59
C PRO A 233 -19.80 -4.73 22.78
N GLU A 234 -20.27 -4.91 24.01
CA GLU A 234 -19.46 -4.79 25.22
C GLU A 234 -18.34 -5.85 25.27
N GLU A 235 -18.65 -7.10 24.92
CA GLU A 235 -17.67 -8.18 24.79
C GLU A 235 -16.65 -7.88 23.68
N ALA A 236 -17.11 -7.39 22.52
CA ALA A 236 -16.25 -7.05 21.40
C ALA A 236 -15.26 -5.94 21.75
N GLN A 237 -15.74 -4.91 22.45
CA GLN A 237 -14.90 -3.83 22.98
C GLN A 237 -13.86 -4.36 23.96
N GLY A 238 -14.28 -5.19 24.92
CA GLY A 238 -13.37 -5.81 25.88
C GLY A 238 -12.29 -6.68 25.20
N THR A 239 -12.66 -7.43 24.16
CA THR A 239 -11.71 -8.20 23.35
C THR A 239 -10.73 -7.30 22.60
N ALA A 240 -11.20 -6.19 22.01
CA ALA A 240 -10.34 -5.26 21.28
C ALA A 240 -9.29 -4.63 22.21
N VAL A 241 -9.69 -4.23 23.42
CA VAL A 241 -8.77 -3.70 24.46
C VAL A 241 -7.73 -4.74 24.86
N ARG A 242 -8.14 -5.98 25.17
CA ARG A 242 -7.21 -7.05 25.55
C ARG A 242 -6.20 -7.35 24.44
N ASN A 243 -6.68 -7.45 23.20
CA ASN A 243 -5.82 -7.71 22.05
C ASN A 243 -4.86 -6.54 21.80
N ALA A 244 -5.30 -5.29 21.94
CA ALA A 244 -4.44 -4.12 21.81
C ALA A 244 -3.34 -4.11 22.87
N MET A 245 -3.66 -4.45 24.12
CA MET A 245 -2.65 -4.57 25.19
C MET A 245 -1.65 -5.70 24.91
N ASP A 246 -2.12 -6.87 24.45
CA ASP A 246 -1.23 -7.95 24.02
C ASP A 246 -0.32 -7.50 22.87
N TYR A 247 -0.87 -6.79 21.89
CA TYR A 247 -0.13 -6.28 20.75
C TYR A 247 0.96 -5.30 21.19
N LEU A 248 0.65 -4.36 22.07
CA LEU A 248 1.62 -3.40 22.60
C LEU A 248 2.79 -4.11 23.29
N LYS A 249 2.53 -5.13 24.13
CA LYS A 249 3.59 -5.91 24.81
C LYS A 249 4.58 -6.57 23.85
N ARG A 250 4.17 -6.89 22.63
CA ARG A 250 5.04 -7.48 21.61
C ARG A 250 6.08 -6.50 21.07
N LEU A 251 5.82 -5.19 21.18
CA LEU A 251 6.74 -4.17 20.71
C LEU A 251 7.81 -3.89 21.78
N PRO A 252 9.11 -3.91 21.43
CA PRO A 252 10.20 -3.78 22.40
C PRO A 252 10.11 -2.56 23.31
N ILE A 253 9.60 -1.43 22.79
CA ILE A 253 9.47 -0.17 23.55
C ILE A 253 8.49 -0.26 24.72
N PHE A 254 7.50 -1.15 24.64
CA PHE A 254 6.49 -1.39 25.68
C PHE A 254 6.75 -2.65 26.51
N SER A 255 7.77 -3.45 26.18
CA SER A 255 8.05 -4.75 26.82
C SER A 255 8.22 -4.71 28.35
N GLY A 256 8.61 -3.56 28.91
CA GLY A 256 8.75 -3.35 30.36
C GLY A 256 7.53 -2.72 31.05
N TRP A 257 6.44 -2.45 30.34
CA TRP A 257 5.27 -1.77 30.90
C TRP A 257 4.34 -2.77 31.59
N SER A 258 3.76 -2.36 32.71
CA SER A 258 2.74 -3.13 33.42
C SER A 258 1.41 -3.13 32.65
N GLU A 259 0.54 -4.12 32.88
CA GLU A 259 -0.80 -4.12 32.28
C GLU A 259 -1.62 -2.86 32.60
N PRO A 260 -1.66 -2.35 33.85
CA PRO A 260 -2.33 -1.09 34.15
C PRO A 260 -1.80 0.09 33.33
N HIS A 261 -0.47 0.24 33.19
CA HIS A 261 0.10 1.33 32.40
C HIS A 261 -0.23 1.21 30.90
N LEU A 262 -0.25 -0.01 30.36
CA LEU A 262 -0.69 -0.23 28.98
C LEU A 262 -2.16 0.13 28.80
N TYR A 263 -3.01 -0.19 29.77
CA TYR A 263 -4.43 0.18 29.72
C TYR A 263 -4.63 1.70 29.84
N GLU A 264 -3.91 2.37 30.74
CA GLU A 264 -3.90 3.84 30.84
C GLU A 264 -3.42 4.51 29.55
N PHE A 265 -2.41 3.94 28.89
CA PHE A 265 -1.94 4.42 27.59
C PHE A 265 -3.03 4.39 26.52
N LEU A 266 -3.95 3.41 26.58
CA LEU A 266 -5.06 3.33 25.64
C LEU A 266 -6.05 4.51 25.75
N ALA A 267 -6.05 5.27 26.85
CA ALA A 267 -6.90 6.44 27.01
C ALA A 267 -6.64 7.55 25.96
N GLY A 268 -5.48 7.53 25.30
CA GLY A 268 -5.14 8.46 24.22
C GLY A 268 -5.69 8.09 22.84
N PHE A 269 -6.39 6.95 22.69
CA PHE A 269 -6.74 6.39 21.38
C PHE A 269 -8.23 6.10 21.21
N ASN A 270 -8.63 5.88 19.95
CA ASN A 270 -10.03 5.67 19.59
C ASN A 270 -10.40 4.18 19.63
N LEU A 271 -11.54 3.88 20.25
CA LEU A 271 -12.23 2.60 20.13
C LEU A 271 -13.34 2.76 19.08
N VAL A 272 -13.20 2.07 17.94
CA VAL A 272 -14.07 2.25 16.77
C VAL A 272 -14.83 0.96 16.42
N PRO A 273 -16.12 1.03 16.04
CA PRO A 273 -16.87 -0.14 15.61
C PRO A 273 -16.59 -0.48 14.14
N GLY A 274 -16.45 -1.77 13.82
CA GLY A 274 -16.43 -2.29 12.45
C GLY A 274 -17.84 -2.62 12.00
N ASN A 275 -18.23 -3.89 12.11
CA ASN A 275 -19.61 -4.34 12.07
C ASN A 275 -20.25 -4.15 13.45
N LEU A 276 -21.18 -3.21 13.62
CA LEU A 276 -21.89 -3.05 14.90
C LEU A 276 -23.20 -3.83 14.97
N THR A 277 -23.81 -4.12 13.82
CA THR A 277 -25.24 -4.49 13.74
C THR A 277 -25.49 -5.94 13.31
N GLY A 278 -24.43 -6.63 12.89
CA GLY A 278 -24.40 -8.05 12.61
C GLY A 278 -24.48 -8.90 13.89
N LYS A 279 -24.47 -10.22 13.71
CA LYS A 279 -24.64 -11.18 14.84
C LYS A 279 -23.42 -11.27 15.75
N VAL A 280 -22.24 -10.90 15.25
CA VAL A 280 -20.97 -10.88 15.99
C VAL A 280 -20.38 -9.49 15.75
N PRO A 281 -20.61 -8.52 16.64
CA PRO A 281 -20.05 -7.19 16.48
C PRO A 281 -18.52 -7.21 16.56
N THR A 282 -17.90 -6.29 15.85
CA THR A 282 -16.45 -6.07 15.83
C THR A 282 -16.11 -4.65 16.26
N PHE A 283 -15.02 -4.53 17.00
CA PHE A 283 -14.44 -3.26 17.44
C PHE A 283 -12.94 -3.28 17.24
N GLY A 284 -12.32 -2.11 17.15
CA GLY A 284 -10.87 -1.98 17.05
C GLY A 284 -10.34 -0.82 17.86
N ILE A 285 -9.15 -0.99 18.43
CA ILE A 285 -8.36 0.14 18.94
C ILE A 285 -7.53 0.68 17.79
N LEU A 286 -7.73 1.96 17.46
CA LEU A 286 -7.09 2.64 16.34
C LEU A 286 -5.92 3.52 16.82
N PHE A 287 -4.70 3.17 16.42
CA PHE A 287 -3.47 3.88 16.71
C PHE A 287 -3.01 4.70 15.48
N PRO A 288 -3.06 6.05 15.52
CA PRO A 288 -2.48 6.90 14.47
C PRO A 288 -0.95 6.88 14.54
N LYS A 289 -0.29 6.15 13.63
CA LYS A 289 1.15 5.87 13.70
C LYS A 289 2.02 7.13 13.73
N GLN A 290 1.63 8.16 12.98
CA GLN A 290 2.38 9.42 12.85
C GLN A 290 2.30 10.30 14.11
N GLU A 291 1.36 10.03 15.00
CA GLU A 291 1.17 10.81 16.24
C GLU A 291 1.84 10.14 17.45
N ILE A 292 2.34 8.90 17.28
CA ILE A 292 2.86 8.08 18.37
C ILE A 292 4.33 7.78 18.07
N LEU A 293 5.19 8.71 18.47
CA LEU A 293 6.60 8.73 18.13
C LEU A 293 7.48 8.33 19.33
N ASP A 294 8.56 7.60 19.07
CA ASP A 294 9.65 7.43 20.02
C ASP A 294 10.41 8.77 20.11
N PRO A 295 10.45 9.43 21.29
CA PRO A 295 11.10 10.74 21.42
C PRO A 295 12.62 10.70 21.16
N ARG A 296 13.25 9.52 21.21
CA ARG A 296 14.68 9.35 20.95
C ARG A 296 15.02 9.35 19.47
N THR A 297 14.09 8.88 18.63
CA THR A 297 14.31 8.69 17.20
C THR A 297 13.44 9.59 16.33
N GLY A 298 12.35 10.13 16.88
CA GLY A 298 11.31 10.86 16.16
C GLY A 298 10.48 9.97 15.22
N LYS A 299 10.63 8.64 15.29
CA LYS A 299 9.93 7.68 14.42
C LYS A 299 8.73 7.06 15.11
N SER A 300 7.79 6.54 14.33
CA SER A 300 6.64 5.82 14.89
C SER A 300 7.08 4.64 15.73
N VAL A 301 6.41 4.41 16.87
CA VAL A 301 6.63 3.22 17.70
C VAL A 301 6.04 1.94 17.09
N PHE A 302 5.23 2.07 16.03
CA PHE A 302 4.49 0.99 15.38
C PHE A 302 5.17 0.50 14.08
N GLU A 303 6.50 0.50 14.03
CA GLU A 303 7.25 -0.24 13.02
C GLU A 303 7.16 -1.75 13.32
N TRP A 304 6.50 -2.53 12.45
CA TRP A 304 6.54 -3.99 12.55
C TRP A 304 7.89 -4.52 12.05
N PRO A 305 8.44 -5.61 12.63
CA PRO A 305 9.62 -6.27 12.11
C PRO A 305 9.45 -6.64 10.63
N SER A 306 10.50 -6.43 9.85
CA SER A 306 10.62 -6.84 8.46
C SER A 306 9.99 -8.20 8.20
N LEU A 307 9.07 -8.27 7.23
CA LEU A 307 8.56 -9.52 6.67
C LEU A 307 9.76 -10.43 6.35
N LYS A 308 9.98 -11.48 7.15
CA LYS A 308 11.00 -12.46 6.84
C LYS A 308 10.44 -13.41 5.78
N ASN A 309 11.29 -13.68 4.79
CA ASN A 309 11.14 -14.72 3.76
C ASN A 309 10.17 -14.37 2.62
N ILE A 310 10.64 -13.58 1.66
CA ILE A 310 10.14 -13.66 0.28
C ILE A 310 10.78 -14.89 -0.37
N ASN A 311 9.94 -15.80 -0.88
CA ASN A 311 10.38 -17.00 -1.58
C ASN A 311 10.90 -16.64 -3.00
N PRO A 312 12.16 -16.97 -3.37
CA PRO A 312 12.82 -16.51 -4.61
C PRO A 312 12.38 -17.22 -5.91
N THR A 313 11.19 -17.84 -5.95
CA THR A 313 10.80 -18.70 -7.09
C THR A 313 10.45 -17.95 -8.39
N GLN A 314 10.25 -16.63 -8.36
CA GLN A 314 9.99 -15.82 -9.58
C GLN A 314 11.26 -15.33 -10.30
N GLU A 315 12.44 -15.32 -9.68
CA GLU A 315 13.65 -14.71 -10.24
C GLU A 315 14.14 -15.39 -11.53
N ASN A 316 13.93 -16.70 -11.68
CA ASN A 316 14.46 -17.46 -12.81
C ASN A 316 13.76 -17.18 -14.15
N ASN A 317 12.49 -16.73 -14.15
CA ASN A 317 11.76 -16.46 -15.40
C ASN A 317 12.12 -15.07 -15.97
N PHE A 318 12.17 -14.05 -15.11
CA PHE A 318 12.44 -12.67 -15.54
C PHE A 318 13.84 -12.48 -16.11
N ARG A 319 14.85 -13.17 -15.57
CA ARG A 319 16.21 -13.10 -16.10
C ARG A 319 16.28 -13.59 -17.55
N SER A 320 15.65 -14.71 -17.87
CA SER A 320 15.62 -15.22 -19.26
C SER A 320 14.90 -14.26 -20.21
N GLN A 321 13.77 -13.70 -19.76
CA GLN A 321 13.01 -12.71 -20.55
C GLN A 321 13.81 -11.42 -20.79
N LEU A 322 14.56 -10.96 -19.78
CA LEU A 322 15.41 -9.79 -19.90
C LEU A 322 16.55 -10.03 -20.89
N SER A 323 17.29 -11.15 -20.78
CA SER A 323 18.40 -11.44 -21.69
C SER A 323 17.93 -11.57 -23.14
N GLU A 324 16.75 -12.17 -23.40
CA GLU A 324 16.16 -12.19 -24.74
C GLU A 324 15.76 -10.79 -25.23
N GLY A 325 15.12 -10.00 -24.36
CA GLY A 325 14.72 -8.63 -24.63
C GLY A 325 15.91 -7.73 -24.99
N ILE A 326 17.05 -7.91 -24.31
CA ILE A 326 18.31 -7.20 -24.59
C ILE A 326 18.82 -7.55 -25.99
N ALA A 327 18.86 -8.83 -26.34
CA ALA A 327 19.37 -9.28 -27.65
C ALA A 327 18.55 -8.74 -28.83
N LYS A 328 17.27 -8.42 -28.60
CA LYS A 328 16.34 -7.93 -29.62
C LYS A 328 15.94 -6.47 -29.43
N PHE A 329 16.56 -5.73 -28.50
CA PHE A 329 16.08 -4.44 -28.02
C PHE A 329 15.74 -3.46 -29.16
N ASP A 330 16.66 -3.25 -30.11
CA ASP A 330 16.49 -2.30 -31.20
C ASP A 330 15.34 -2.65 -32.17
N THR A 331 14.86 -3.89 -32.14
CA THR A 331 13.71 -4.37 -32.94
C THR A 331 12.38 -4.33 -32.20
N LEU A 332 12.39 -4.12 -30.88
CA LEU A 332 11.17 -4.06 -30.08
C LEU A 332 10.38 -2.77 -30.33
N PRO A 333 9.04 -2.77 -30.20
CA PRO A 333 8.25 -1.56 -30.37
C PRO A 333 8.67 -0.45 -29.38
N LEU A 334 8.92 0.75 -29.90
CA LEU A 334 9.25 1.91 -29.09
C LEU A 334 8.05 2.33 -28.24
N PHE A 335 8.25 2.39 -26.92
CA PHE A 335 7.23 2.87 -25.98
C PHE A 335 7.48 4.32 -25.58
N HIS A 336 8.73 4.67 -25.27
CA HIS A 336 9.13 6.01 -24.91
C HIS A 336 10.63 6.21 -25.20
N SER A 337 11.01 7.42 -25.62
CA SER A 337 12.41 7.81 -25.75
C SER A 337 12.61 9.17 -25.10
N GLY A 338 13.74 9.33 -24.41
CA GLY A 338 14.18 10.59 -23.81
C GLY A 338 15.67 10.57 -23.50
N ASP A 339 16.21 11.71 -23.10
CA ASP A 339 17.66 11.91 -22.99
C ASP A 339 18.37 10.95 -22.04
N SER A 340 17.67 10.45 -21.02
CA SER A 340 18.24 9.58 -19.98
C SER A 340 17.92 8.10 -20.17
N ARG A 341 16.98 7.75 -21.06
CA ARG A 341 16.46 6.39 -21.18
C ARG A 341 15.67 6.16 -22.47
N GLU A 342 15.73 4.95 -22.96
CA GLU A 342 14.83 4.45 -23.99
C GLU A 342 14.03 3.27 -23.44
N ILE A 343 12.73 3.22 -23.71
CA ILE A 343 11.82 2.21 -23.18
C ILE A 343 11.09 1.57 -24.36
N ARG A 344 11.05 0.24 -24.38
CA ARG A 344 10.40 -0.56 -25.41
C ARG A 344 9.48 -1.61 -24.80
N THR A 345 8.45 -2.01 -25.55
CA THR A 345 7.49 -3.03 -25.13
C THR A 345 8.02 -4.43 -25.46
N VAL A 346 7.84 -5.39 -24.54
CA VAL A 346 8.22 -6.78 -24.78
C VAL A 346 7.21 -7.40 -25.75
N LYS A 347 7.70 -8.08 -26.80
CA LYS A 347 6.89 -8.54 -27.94
C LYS A 347 5.74 -9.47 -27.54
N ASP A 348 6.01 -10.41 -26.63
CA ASP A 348 5.07 -11.48 -26.26
C ASP A 348 4.39 -11.24 -24.90
N ASP A 349 4.69 -10.10 -24.25
CA ASP A 349 4.06 -9.67 -23.00
C ASP A 349 3.94 -8.15 -22.94
N SER A 350 2.78 -7.64 -23.35
CA SER A 350 2.49 -6.19 -23.36
C SER A 350 2.39 -5.57 -21.95
N SER A 351 2.36 -6.40 -20.90
CA SER A 351 2.42 -5.97 -19.50
C SER A 351 3.84 -5.69 -19.03
N LEU A 352 4.85 -6.02 -19.85
CA LEU A 352 6.26 -5.80 -19.57
C LEU A 352 6.88 -4.76 -20.51
N LEU A 353 7.82 -4.01 -19.96
CA LEU A 353 8.66 -3.07 -20.69
C LEU A 353 10.14 -3.41 -20.41
N ILE A 354 10.98 -3.11 -21.37
CA ILE A 354 12.43 -3.10 -21.19
C ILE A 354 12.93 -1.68 -21.35
N GLN A 355 13.67 -1.20 -20.35
CA GLN A 355 14.28 0.11 -20.33
C GLN A 355 15.79 -0.03 -20.50
N LYS A 356 16.37 0.75 -21.42
CA LYS A 356 17.81 0.97 -21.55
C LYS A 356 18.16 2.33 -20.96
N LEU A 357 18.99 2.34 -19.91
CA LEU A 357 19.51 3.59 -19.35
C LEU A 357 20.58 4.18 -20.26
N GLN A 358 20.47 5.48 -20.55
CA GLN A 358 21.49 6.19 -21.32
C GLN A 358 22.57 6.72 -20.36
N PRO A 359 23.84 6.73 -20.77
CA PRO A 359 24.94 7.27 -19.96
C PRO A 359 24.97 8.79 -20.06
N THR A 360 23.93 9.42 -19.52
CA THR A 360 23.73 10.87 -19.52
C THR A 360 23.37 11.36 -18.11
N MET A 361 23.63 12.65 -17.86
CA MET A 361 23.35 13.31 -16.59
C MET A 361 22.72 14.67 -16.81
N TYR A 362 21.76 15.05 -15.96
CA TYR A 362 21.14 16.36 -16.07
C TYR A 362 22.03 17.48 -15.46
N SER A 363 22.33 18.48 -16.27
CA SER A 363 23.08 19.68 -15.89
C SER A 363 22.17 20.91 -15.88
N PHE A 364 21.99 21.51 -14.71
CA PHE A 364 21.27 22.79 -14.57
C PHE A 364 22.02 23.95 -15.22
N ALA A 365 23.35 23.90 -15.25
CA ALA A 365 24.18 24.93 -15.89
C ALA A 365 24.00 24.91 -17.42
N GLU A 366 23.96 23.71 -18.01
CA GLU A 366 23.79 23.52 -19.46
C GLU A 366 22.30 23.42 -19.87
N LYS A 367 21.38 23.51 -18.91
CA LYS A 367 19.91 23.35 -19.10
C LYS A 367 19.53 22.10 -19.89
N GLY A 368 20.19 20.97 -19.62
CA GLY A 368 19.96 19.74 -20.38
C GLY A 368 20.82 18.57 -19.95
N SER A 369 20.68 17.46 -20.67
CA SER A 369 21.44 16.23 -20.42
C SER A 369 22.81 16.28 -21.09
N VAL A 370 23.86 15.97 -20.33
CA VAL A 370 25.24 15.87 -20.81
C VAL A 370 25.71 14.43 -20.83
N ALA A 371 26.63 14.08 -21.73
CA ALA A 371 27.22 12.75 -21.80
C ALA A 371 28.02 12.43 -20.53
N ALA A 372 27.96 11.17 -20.10
CA ALA A 372 28.69 10.62 -18.97
C ALA A 372 29.35 9.29 -19.36
N PRO A 373 30.31 8.78 -18.56
CA PRO A 373 30.91 7.47 -18.81
C PRO A 373 29.85 6.36 -18.87
N ALA A 374 29.96 5.43 -19.83
CA ALA A 374 29.01 4.33 -20.02
C ALA A 374 28.68 3.55 -18.74
N LYS A 375 29.68 3.38 -17.87
CA LYS A 375 29.57 2.66 -16.59
C LYS A 375 28.56 3.28 -15.62
N THR A 376 28.23 4.56 -15.78
CA THR A 376 27.21 5.23 -14.95
C THR A 376 25.82 4.61 -15.14
N ALA A 377 25.44 4.26 -16.35
CA ALA A 377 24.15 3.64 -16.65
C ALA A 377 24.02 2.24 -16.03
N GLU A 378 25.08 1.43 -16.11
CA GLU A 378 25.13 0.12 -15.45
C GLU A 378 25.02 0.21 -13.92
N LEU A 379 25.74 1.17 -13.31
CA LEU A 379 25.67 1.38 -11.87
C LEU A 379 24.29 1.85 -11.43
N ARG A 380 23.65 2.72 -12.21
CA ARG A 380 22.26 3.15 -11.99
C ARG A 380 21.28 1.99 -12.04
N ALA A 381 21.39 1.10 -13.02
CA ALA A 381 20.56 -0.11 -13.09
C ALA A 381 20.77 -1.02 -11.86
N LYS A 382 22.02 -1.30 -11.49
CA LYS A 382 22.36 -2.12 -10.32
C LYS A 382 21.82 -1.55 -9.00
N MET A 383 21.99 -0.24 -8.79
CA MET A 383 21.44 0.44 -7.62
C MET A 383 19.91 0.40 -7.63
N ASN A 384 19.29 0.64 -8.79
CA ASN A 384 17.84 0.56 -8.95
C ASN A 384 17.28 -0.82 -8.58
N GLN A 385 17.93 -1.90 -9.03
CA GLN A 385 17.57 -3.26 -8.64
C GLN A 385 17.66 -3.45 -7.13
N LYS A 386 18.83 -3.15 -6.54
CA LYS A 386 19.07 -3.33 -5.10
C LYS A 386 18.05 -2.58 -4.24
N LEU A 387 17.81 -1.30 -4.55
CA LEU A 387 16.87 -0.47 -3.81
C LEU A 387 15.42 -0.92 -4.04
N SER A 388 15.07 -1.35 -5.25
CA SER A 388 13.75 -1.91 -5.55
C SER A 388 13.48 -3.20 -4.79
N GLU A 389 14.45 -4.11 -4.71
CA GLU A 389 14.33 -5.33 -3.91
C GLU A 389 14.03 -5.00 -2.45
N ILE A 390 14.79 -4.09 -1.85
CA ILE A 390 14.59 -3.68 -0.45
C ILE A 390 13.20 -3.10 -0.24
N LEU A 391 12.73 -2.28 -1.18
CA LEU A 391 11.39 -1.70 -1.16
C LEU A 391 10.30 -2.78 -1.27
N HIS A 392 10.44 -3.72 -2.21
CA HIS A 392 9.51 -4.84 -2.35
C HIS A 392 9.45 -5.70 -1.08
N HIS A 393 10.60 -6.02 -0.47
CA HIS A 393 10.68 -6.74 0.81
C HIS A 393 9.92 -6.03 1.95
N ASN A 394 9.82 -4.71 1.89
CA ASN A 394 9.09 -3.90 2.85
C ASN A 394 7.69 -3.48 2.35
N GLY A 395 7.18 -4.15 1.33
CA GLY A 395 5.85 -3.96 0.75
C GLY A 395 5.62 -2.59 0.11
N VAL A 396 6.66 -2.00 -0.47
CA VAL A 396 6.55 -0.86 -1.39
C VAL A 396 6.77 -1.40 -2.79
N ARG A 397 5.75 -1.29 -3.65
CA ARG A 397 5.85 -1.78 -5.03
C ARG A 397 6.67 -0.82 -5.87
N THR A 398 7.61 -1.38 -6.63
CA THR A 398 8.30 -0.71 -7.73
C THR A 398 8.05 -1.48 -9.01
N THR A 399 8.19 -0.82 -10.16
CA THR A 399 8.05 -1.48 -11.46
C THR A 399 9.24 -2.37 -11.82
N THR A 400 10.39 -2.21 -11.17
CA THR A 400 11.62 -2.95 -11.47
C THR A 400 11.45 -4.44 -11.16
N LEU A 401 11.74 -5.32 -12.10
CA LEU A 401 11.66 -6.78 -11.92
C LEU A 401 13.04 -7.43 -11.89
N GLU A 402 13.91 -7.06 -12.83
CA GLU A 402 15.26 -7.59 -12.96
C GLU A 402 16.13 -6.58 -13.73
N THR A 403 17.45 -6.66 -13.56
CA THR A 403 18.40 -5.82 -14.30
C THR A 403 19.56 -6.62 -14.86
N GLU A 404 20.06 -6.20 -16.03
CA GLU A 404 21.25 -6.75 -16.64
C GLU A 404 21.97 -5.62 -17.39
N LYS A 405 23.23 -5.37 -17.01
CA LYS A 405 24.02 -4.23 -17.51
C LYS A 405 23.29 -2.89 -17.29
N GLU A 406 23.06 -2.09 -18.34
CA GLU A 406 22.29 -0.84 -18.31
C GLU A 406 20.77 -1.05 -18.52
N PHE A 407 20.31 -2.29 -18.64
CA PHE A 407 18.92 -2.61 -18.91
C PHE A 407 18.14 -2.97 -17.66
N VAL A 408 16.87 -2.59 -17.65
CA VAL A 408 15.92 -2.84 -16.57
C VAL A 408 14.67 -3.48 -17.20
N LEU A 409 14.32 -4.69 -16.77
CA LEU A 409 13.00 -5.26 -17.02
C LEU A 409 12.02 -4.69 -16.02
N MET A 410 10.87 -4.22 -16.50
CA MET A 410 9.90 -3.56 -15.63
C MET A 410 8.45 -3.90 -15.98
N ARG A 411 7.59 -3.89 -14.97
CA ARG A 411 6.13 -4.00 -15.14
C ARG A 411 5.57 -2.68 -15.67
N LYS A 412 4.73 -2.78 -16.69
CA LYS A 412 3.97 -1.64 -17.23
C LYS A 412 2.87 -1.26 -16.25
N VAL A 413 2.82 0.03 -15.91
CA VAL A 413 1.73 0.64 -15.13
C VAL A 413 1.28 1.92 -15.81
N GLU A 414 0.09 2.38 -15.46
CA GLU A 414 -0.39 3.69 -15.90
C GLU A 414 0.26 4.79 -15.04
N ALA A 415 1.33 5.40 -15.54
CA ALA A 415 2.11 6.41 -14.80
C ALA A 415 1.42 7.78 -14.74
N ALA A 416 1.54 8.48 -13.60
CA ALA A 416 1.18 9.90 -13.45
C ALA A 416 2.22 10.79 -14.16
N LYS A 417 2.18 10.83 -15.50
CA LYS A 417 3.28 11.33 -16.36
C LYS A 417 3.76 12.76 -16.08
N ARG A 418 2.95 13.63 -15.47
CA ARG A 418 3.24 15.06 -15.24
C ARG A 418 3.52 15.41 -13.78
N VAL A 419 3.45 14.44 -12.89
CA VAL A 419 3.63 14.66 -11.45
C VAL A 419 4.91 14.00 -10.99
N GLU A 420 5.72 14.77 -10.27
CA GLU A 420 6.84 14.28 -9.48
C GLU A 420 6.44 14.38 -8.01
N VAL A 421 6.58 13.28 -7.28
CA VAL A 421 6.23 13.21 -5.85
C VAL A 421 7.51 13.25 -5.04
N VAL A 422 7.69 14.33 -4.29
CA VAL A 422 8.94 14.64 -3.60
C VAL A 422 8.76 14.50 -2.10
N VAL A 423 9.64 13.73 -1.47
CA VAL A 423 9.72 13.65 0.00
C VAL A 423 10.87 14.52 0.47
N LYS A 424 10.64 15.37 1.47
CA LYS A 424 11.68 16.18 2.13
C LYS A 424 11.77 15.80 3.60
N SER A 425 12.97 15.56 4.12
CA SER A 425 13.26 15.35 5.56
C SER A 425 14.26 16.37 6.13
N ALA A 426 14.71 17.31 5.30
CA ALA A 426 15.52 18.43 5.72
C ALA A 426 15.16 19.68 4.92
N PHE A 427 15.39 20.84 5.52
CA PHE A 427 15.12 22.10 4.85
C PHE A 427 16.22 22.45 3.81
N ILE A 428 16.07 21.89 2.60
CA ILE A 428 17.01 22.05 1.47
C ILE A 428 16.28 22.48 0.19
N GLY A 429 16.98 23.20 -0.70
CA GLY A 429 16.46 23.56 -2.03
C GLY A 429 15.50 24.76 -2.05
N SER A 430 14.57 24.75 -3.01
CA SER A 430 13.69 25.87 -3.40
C SER A 430 12.94 26.54 -2.25
N PRO A 431 12.37 25.83 -1.26
CA PRO A 431 11.80 26.48 -0.08
C PRO A 431 12.81 27.37 0.66
N ALA A 432 14.06 26.94 0.80
CA ALA A 432 15.10 27.73 1.46
C ALA A 432 15.57 28.94 0.66
N HIS A 433 15.45 28.90 -0.67
CA HIS A 433 15.81 30.02 -1.53
C HIS A 433 14.68 31.05 -1.66
N LEU A 434 13.43 30.64 -1.45
CA LEU A 434 12.24 31.50 -1.52
C LEU A 434 11.98 32.24 -0.21
N TYR A 435 12.24 31.62 0.95
CA TYR A 435 11.94 32.19 2.26
C TYR A 435 13.15 32.91 2.87
N SER A 436 13.35 34.17 2.48
CA SER A 436 14.33 35.07 3.12
C SER A 436 14.07 35.17 4.63
N SER A 437 15.14 35.19 5.44
CA SER A 437 15.08 35.30 6.90
C SER A 437 14.34 34.17 7.64
N LEU A 438 14.07 33.03 7.01
CA LEU A 438 13.42 31.90 7.70
C LEU A 438 14.20 31.44 8.95
N SER A 439 15.53 31.41 8.86
CA SER A 439 16.40 31.06 10.01
C SER A 439 16.42 32.12 11.11
N GLN A 440 15.78 33.27 10.90
CA GLN A 440 15.65 34.38 11.85
C GLN A 440 14.20 34.53 12.34
N THR A 441 13.26 33.76 11.78
CA THR A 441 11.83 33.85 12.09
C THR A 441 11.44 32.72 13.02
N LEU A 442 10.78 33.05 14.13
CA LEU A 442 10.25 32.05 15.06
C LEU A 442 9.02 31.37 14.48
N THR A 443 8.99 30.04 14.55
CA THR A 443 7.80 29.23 14.23
C THR A 443 6.75 29.36 15.34
N ARG A 444 5.55 28.82 15.11
CA ARG A 444 4.50 28.71 16.14
C ARG A 444 4.93 27.93 17.39
N THR A 445 6.02 27.16 17.31
CA THR A 445 6.59 26.41 18.43
C THR A 445 7.75 27.14 19.12
N GLY A 446 8.08 28.36 18.68
CA GLY A 446 9.14 29.17 19.29
C GLY A 446 10.56 28.82 18.84
N GLU A 447 10.72 28.03 17.77
CA GLU A 447 12.01 27.61 17.22
C GLU A 447 12.30 28.31 15.89
N THR A 448 13.56 28.31 15.43
CA THR A 448 13.93 28.80 14.09
C THR A 448 14.28 27.62 13.18
N ILE A 449 14.01 27.76 11.88
CA ILE A 449 14.33 26.70 10.89
C ILE A 449 15.62 27.07 10.15
N ALA A 450 16.70 26.35 10.42
CA ALA A 450 17.97 26.54 9.75
C ALA A 450 18.07 25.73 8.45
N LYS A 451 18.87 26.22 7.49
CA LYS A 451 19.16 25.49 6.26
C LYS A 451 19.77 24.14 6.58
N GLY A 452 19.12 23.09 6.10
CA GLY A 452 19.55 21.72 6.27
C GLY A 452 19.21 21.09 7.62
N ALA A 453 18.50 21.81 8.50
CA ALA A 453 17.93 21.25 9.72
C ALA A 453 17.00 20.08 9.36
N PRO A 454 17.08 18.95 10.08
CA PRO A 454 16.18 17.82 9.89
C PRO A 454 14.77 18.16 10.41
N HIS A 455 13.77 17.53 9.81
CA HIS A 455 12.39 17.56 10.29
C HIS A 455 11.69 16.24 9.91
N ALA A 456 10.51 15.98 10.48
CA ALA A 456 9.69 14.85 10.07
C ALA A 456 9.42 14.90 8.55
N PRO A 457 9.56 13.79 7.81
CA PRO A 457 9.37 13.79 6.37
C PRO A 457 7.98 14.29 5.96
N TYR A 458 7.90 15.09 4.90
CA TYR A 458 6.62 15.48 4.29
C TYR A 458 6.66 15.30 2.77
N VAL A 459 5.48 15.23 2.16
CA VAL A 459 5.30 15.06 0.72
C VAL A 459 4.95 16.39 0.06
N ARG A 460 5.58 16.64 -1.08
CA ARG A 460 5.33 17.75 -1.99
C ARG A 460 5.10 17.20 -3.39
N PHE A 461 4.21 17.81 -4.16
CA PHE A 461 3.98 17.45 -5.55
C PHE A 461 4.51 18.54 -6.47
N ASP A 462 5.36 18.18 -7.41
CA ASP A 462 5.97 19.10 -8.36
C ASP A 462 5.59 18.76 -9.80
N TRP A 463 5.58 19.78 -10.65
CA TRP A 463 5.32 19.62 -12.08
C TRP A 463 6.54 19.05 -12.77
N ARG A 464 6.36 17.90 -13.43
CA ARG A 464 7.43 17.26 -14.18
C ARG A 464 7.69 17.98 -15.49
N ASN A 465 8.97 18.29 -15.74
CA ASN A 465 9.43 19.08 -16.89
C ASN A 465 8.78 20.48 -16.94
N PRO A 466 8.96 21.30 -15.89
CA PRO A 466 8.56 22.70 -15.92
C PRO A 466 9.44 23.46 -16.95
N PRO A 467 9.08 24.72 -17.29
CA PRO A 467 9.96 25.56 -18.07
C PRO A 467 11.41 25.58 -17.52
N PRO A 468 12.43 25.66 -18.39
CA PRO A 468 13.82 25.54 -17.94
C PRO A 468 14.21 26.56 -16.86
N GLY A 469 14.59 26.06 -15.69
CA GLY A 469 15.02 26.88 -14.56
C GLY A 469 13.94 27.16 -13.50
N GLU A 470 12.75 26.59 -13.66
CA GLU A 470 11.67 26.68 -12.68
C GLU A 470 11.52 25.36 -11.91
N ASP A 471 11.26 25.42 -10.60
CA ASP A 471 10.81 24.29 -9.77
C ASP A 471 9.39 24.66 -9.32
N ILE A 472 8.37 24.03 -9.93
CA ILE A 472 6.97 24.43 -9.77
C ILE A 472 6.24 23.39 -8.94
N THR A 473 5.92 23.76 -7.71
CA THR A 473 5.01 22.96 -6.86
C THR A 473 3.57 23.11 -7.34
N ILE A 474 2.86 21.99 -7.41
CA ILE A 474 1.46 21.93 -7.84
C ILE A 474 0.58 21.88 -6.58
N PRO A 475 -0.51 22.68 -6.49
CA PRO A 475 -1.49 22.55 -5.42
C PRO A 475 -2.14 21.17 -5.42
N GLU A 476 -2.32 20.57 -4.23
CA GLU A 476 -2.83 19.19 -4.09
C GLU A 476 -4.17 18.96 -4.80
N GLY A 477 -5.10 19.93 -4.74
CA GLY A 477 -6.39 19.83 -5.43
C GLY A 477 -6.26 19.70 -6.95
N LEU A 478 -5.23 20.31 -7.57
CA LEU A 478 -4.96 20.15 -9.00
C LEU A 478 -4.24 18.82 -9.28
N VAL A 479 -3.36 18.38 -8.38
CA VAL A 479 -2.64 17.10 -8.49
C VAL A 479 -3.59 15.92 -8.46
N ALA A 480 -4.66 15.98 -7.67
CA ALA A 480 -5.65 14.91 -7.53
C ALA A 480 -6.28 14.46 -8.86
N HIS A 481 -6.28 15.31 -9.89
CA HIS A 481 -6.73 14.95 -11.24
C HIS A 481 -5.78 14.02 -12.00
N PHE A 482 -4.53 13.88 -11.56
CA PHE A 482 -3.49 13.09 -12.23
C PHE A 482 -3.04 11.88 -11.42
N ILE A 483 -3.25 11.89 -10.11
CA ILE A 483 -2.82 10.84 -9.19
C ILE A 483 -3.65 10.84 -7.90
N ASP A 484 -3.90 9.67 -7.32
CA ASP A 484 -4.41 9.55 -5.95
C ASP A 484 -3.37 10.12 -4.96
N THR A 485 -3.58 11.38 -4.53
CA THR A 485 -2.60 12.11 -3.69
C THR A 485 -2.41 11.48 -2.32
N GLU A 486 -3.48 10.92 -1.74
CA GLU A 486 -3.44 10.28 -0.43
C GLU A 486 -2.55 9.04 -0.52
N ARG A 487 -2.85 8.16 -1.48
CA ARG A 487 -2.14 6.90 -1.67
C ARG A 487 -0.71 7.08 -2.16
N ALA A 488 -0.48 8.08 -3.02
CA ALA A 488 0.85 8.44 -3.48
C ALA A 488 1.72 8.92 -2.32
N SER A 489 1.18 9.78 -1.46
CA SER A 489 1.89 10.28 -0.28
C SER A 489 2.30 9.14 0.64
N ASP A 490 1.40 8.21 0.89
CA ASP A 490 1.65 7.05 1.75
C ASP A 490 2.74 6.14 1.18
N THR A 491 2.65 5.88 -0.12
CA THR A 491 3.61 5.04 -0.83
C THR A 491 5.02 5.64 -0.78
N VAL A 492 5.16 6.96 -1.03
CA VAL A 492 6.48 7.59 -1.02
C VAL A 492 7.04 7.81 0.38
N LEU A 493 6.20 8.10 1.39
CA LEU A 493 6.67 8.23 2.77
C LEU A 493 7.21 6.90 3.29
N LYS A 494 6.49 5.81 3.02
CA LYS A 494 6.93 4.45 3.34
C LYS A 494 8.20 4.07 2.57
N ALA A 495 8.27 4.40 1.29
CA ALA A 495 9.48 4.18 0.49
C ALA A 495 10.69 4.92 1.10
N PHE A 496 10.48 6.19 1.46
CA PHE A 496 11.50 7.04 2.03
C PHE A 496 11.99 6.52 3.39
N GLU A 497 11.08 6.09 4.27
CA GLU A 497 11.40 5.50 5.58
C GLU A 497 12.25 4.22 5.43
N VAL A 498 11.83 3.31 4.54
CA VAL A 498 12.56 2.07 4.24
C VAL A 498 13.96 2.36 3.71
N LEU A 499 14.07 3.28 2.75
CA LEU A 499 15.35 3.68 2.18
C LEU A 499 16.23 4.38 3.22
N GLU A 500 15.69 5.30 4.01
CA GLU A 500 16.42 6.01 5.06
C GLU A 500 17.03 5.02 6.05
N LYS A 501 16.24 4.04 6.53
CA LYS A 501 16.72 2.99 7.45
C LYS A 501 17.89 2.23 6.84
N TYR A 502 17.70 1.67 5.64
CA TYR A 502 18.72 0.90 4.94
C TYR A 502 20.00 1.71 4.66
N LEU A 503 19.87 2.97 4.24
CA LEU A 503 21.00 3.83 3.89
C LEU A 503 21.75 4.32 5.14
N SER A 504 21.03 4.59 6.24
CA SER A 504 21.64 5.10 7.49
C SER A 504 22.62 4.10 8.11
N GLU A 505 22.30 2.80 8.06
CA GLU A 505 23.19 1.70 8.48
C GLU A 505 24.51 1.68 7.70
N ARG A 506 24.52 2.27 6.50
CA ARG A 506 25.65 2.36 5.58
C ARG A 506 26.29 3.76 5.59
N LYS A 507 26.01 4.55 6.64
CA LYS A 507 26.52 5.92 6.82
C LYS A 507 26.10 6.88 5.70
N LEU A 508 24.97 6.60 5.05
CA LEU A 508 24.36 7.46 4.04
C LEU A 508 23.06 8.05 4.60
N LYS A 509 23.07 9.36 4.85
CA LYS A 509 21.89 10.11 5.31
C LYS A 509 21.06 10.57 4.13
N LEU A 510 19.80 10.13 4.07
CA LEU A 510 18.81 10.55 3.08
C LEU A 510 18.14 11.87 3.52
N ARG A 511 18.12 12.88 2.66
CA ARG A 511 17.55 14.22 2.96
C ARG A 511 16.28 14.53 2.18
N ASP A 512 16.22 14.06 0.95
CA ASP A 512 15.07 14.16 0.09
C ASP A 512 15.11 13.07 -0.99
N GLY A 513 13.95 12.82 -1.59
CA GLY A 513 13.79 11.84 -2.65
C GLY A 513 12.71 12.28 -3.63
N CYS A 514 12.96 12.07 -4.92
CA CYS A 514 12.03 12.37 -6.01
C CYS A 514 11.53 11.07 -6.63
N PHE A 515 10.22 10.85 -6.56
CA PHE A 515 9.58 9.62 -6.98
C PHE A 515 8.57 9.86 -8.09
N PHE A 516 8.39 8.83 -8.92
CA PHE A 516 7.34 8.77 -9.94
C PHE A 516 6.44 7.60 -9.62
N LEU A 517 5.12 7.77 -9.78
CA LEU A 517 4.14 6.77 -9.39
C LEU A 517 3.11 6.52 -10.47
N SER A 518 2.47 5.36 -10.37
CA SER A 518 1.21 5.07 -11.07
C SER A 518 0.12 6.08 -10.69
N GLN A 519 -0.87 6.28 -11.56
CA GLN A 519 -2.01 7.18 -11.32
C GLN A 519 -2.80 6.80 -10.05
N ASP A 520 -2.87 5.51 -9.72
CA ASP A 520 -3.47 5.04 -8.47
C ASP A 520 -2.58 5.27 -7.23
N GLY A 521 -1.43 5.93 -7.38
CA GLY A 521 -0.49 6.26 -6.31
C GLY A 521 0.21 5.07 -5.67
N SER A 522 0.07 3.85 -6.20
CA SER A 522 0.42 2.63 -5.46
C SER A 522 1.78 2.02 -5.75
N THR A 523 2.39 2.41 -6.88
CA THR A 523 3.57 1.73 -7.43
C THR A 523 4.57 2.76 -7.92
N LEU A 524 5.81 2.68 -7.44
CA LEU A 524 6.90 3.52 -7.93
C LEU A 524 7.27 3.11 -9.36
N CYS A 525 7.02 3.98 -10.33
CA CYS A 525 7.22 3.74 -11.76
C CYS A 525 8.35 4.62 -12.30
N GLY A 526 9.57 4.23 -12.00
CA GLY A 526 10.77 4.94 -12.39
C GLY A 526 12.00 4.30 -11.77
N GLU A 527 13.16 4.72 -12.24
CA GLU A 527 14.41 4.37 -11.59
C GLU A 527 14.47 4.96 -10.19
N ILE A 528 14.98 4.19 -9.21
CA ILE A 528 15.29 4.65 -7.86
C ILE A 528 16.80 4.57 -7.71
N SER A 529 17.48 5.72 -7.71
CA SER A 529 18.94 5.79 -7.71
C SER A 529 19.46 7.08 -7.08
N MET A 530 20.76 7.32 -7.24
CA MET A 530 21.46 8.46 -6.64
C MET A 530 21.17 9.78 -7.35
N ASP A 531 20.54 9.71 -8.53
CA ASP A 531 20.11 10.89 -9.28
C ASP A 531 18.83 11.51 -8.70
N ASN A 532 18.01 10.71 -8.04
CA ASN A 532 16.75 11.15 -7.44
C ASN A 532 16.69 10.99 -5.91
N LEU A 533 17.81 10.63 -5.26
CA LEU A 533 17.96 10.62 -3.81
C LEU A 533 19.04 11.62 -3.36
N GLY A 534 18.68 12.56 -2.48
CA GLY A 534 19.61 13.51 -1.88
C GLY A 534 20.38 12.90 -0.72
N LEU A 535 21.51 12.29 -1.03
CA LEU A 535 22.32 11.54 -0.07
C LEU A 535 23.57 12.28 0.38
N ILE A 536 23.86 12.19 1.68
CA ILE A 536 25.06 12.71 2.33
C ILE A 536 25.79 11.58 3.06
N TYR A 537 27.09 11.47 2.86
CA TYR A 537 27.94 10.60 3.69
C TYR A 537 28.14 11.21 5.08
N SER A 538 27.85 10.42 6.11
CA SER A 538 27.94 10.80 7.53
C SER A 538 29.03 10.06 8.31
N GLY A 539 29.94 9.37 7.62
CA GLY A 539 31.09 8.72 8.25
C GLY A 539 32.29 9.65 8.41
N GLU A 540 33.35 9.14 9.04
CA GLU A 540 34.56 9.89 9.39
C GLU A 540 35.62 9.92 8.27
N ASP A 541 35.45 9.12 7.21
CA ASP A 541 36.37 9.11 6.07
C ASP A 541 36.20 10.38 5.23
N GLY A 542 37.14 11.33 5.40
CA GLY A 542 37.15 12.60 4.68
C GLY A 542 37.29 12.46 3.16
N THR A 543 37.90 11.38 2.66
CA THR A 543 38.00 11.11 1.22
C THR A 543 36.63 10.71 0.68
N LEU A 544 35.97 9.74 1.30
CA LEU A 544 34.59 9.35 0.95
C LEU A 544 33.61 10.51 1.09
N GLN A 545 33.78 11.32 2.13
CA GLN A 545 32.97 12.53 2.33
C GLN A 545 33.13 13.50 1.15
N SER A 546 34.38 13.75 0.70
CA SER A 546 34.65 14.62 -0.44
C SER A 546 34.09 14.09 -1.75
N THR A 547 34.13 12.76 -1.95
CA THR A 547 33.65 12.08 -3.16
C THR A 547 32.12 12.03 -3.21
N ILE A 548 31.46 11.62 -2.13
CA ILE A 548 30.00 11.41 -2.10
C ILE A 548 29.25 12.74 -2.02
N ASN A 549 29.77 13.69 -1.25
CA ASN A 549 29.11 14.99 -1.04
C ASN A 549 29.50 16.03 -2.12
N THR A 550 30.28 15.64 -3.13
CA THR A 550 30.70 16.55 -4.21
C THR A 550 29.50 17.15 -4.94
N ARG A 551 29.56 18.45 -5.20
CA ARG A 551 28.58 19.16 -6.05
C ARG A 551 29.05 19.30 -7.50
N LYS A 552 30.29 18.89 -7.82
CA LYS A 552 30.84 18.97 -9.17
C LYS A 552 30.23 17.87 -10.04
N LYS A 553 29.58 18.24 -11.15
CA LYS A 553 28.87 17.32 -12.05
C LYS A 553 29.66 16.93 -13.31
N THR A 554 30.99 16.79 -13.25
CA THR A 554 31.71 16.21 -14.40
C THR A 554 31.42 14.70 -14.47
N GLY A 555 31.38 14.13 -15.68
CA GLY A 555 31.05 12.72 -15.87
C GLY A 555 31.93 11.76 -15.06
N GLU A 556 33.23 12.04 -14.96
CA GLU A 556 34.19 11.25 -14.16
C GLU A 556 33.91 11.34 -12.66
N LYS A 557 33.65 12.54 -12.13
CA LYS A 557 33.37 12.72 -10.70
C LYS A 557 32.04 12.08 -10.28
N VAL A 558 31.06 12.05 -11.18
CA VAL A 558 29.81 11.34 -10.92
C VAL A 558 30.03 9.82 -10.96
N LEU A 559 30.86 9.32 -11.88
CA LEU A 559 31.22 7.90 -11.87
C LEU A 559 31.92 7.50 -10.56
N GLU A 560 32.92 8.27 -10.11
CA GLU A 560 33.60 8.04 -8.82
C GLU A 560 32.59 8.03 -7.65
N ARG A 561 31.66 9.00 -7.65
CA ARG A 561 30.57 9.08 -6.66
C ARG A 561 29.71 7.81 -6.68
N TYR A 562 29.27 7.37 -7.86
CA TYR A 562 28.40 6.19 -8.00
C TYR A 562 29.10 4.91 -7.59
N GLN A 563 30.39 4.77 -7.89
CA GLN A 563 31.20 3.65 -7.43
C GLN A 563 31.32 3.65 -5.91
N ALA A 564 31.67 4.77 -5.30
CA ALA A 564 31.82 4.89 -3.84
C ALA A 564 30.51 4.55 -3.11
N ILE A 565 29.38 5.05 -3.61
CA ILE A 565 28.07 4.67 -3.06
C ILE A 565 27.78 3.19 -3.26
N TRP A 566 28.01 2.65 -4.46
CA TRP A 566 27.73 1.25 -4.74
C TRP A 566 28.50 0.32 -3.80
N GLU A 567 29.77 0.61 -3.50
CA GLU A 567 30.53 -0.15 -2.50
C GLU A 567 29.92 -0.10 -1.09
N LEU A 568 29.23 0.98 -0.71
CA LEU A 568 28.51 1.06 0.56
C LEU A 568 27.17 0.29 0.53
N LEU A 569 26.56 0.10 -0.64
CA LEU A 569 25.28 -0.60 -0.78
C LEU A 569 25.40 -2.12 -0.92
N LYS A 570 26.58 -2.64 -1.30
CA LYS A 570 26.86 -4.08 -1.36
C LYS A 570 26.86 -4.70 0.03
#